data_AF-A0A430Q0P7-F1
#
_entry.id   AF-A0A430Q0P7-F1
#
_cell.length_a   1.000
_cell.length_b   1.000
_cell.length_c   1.000
_cell.angle_alpha   90.00
_cell.angle_beta   90.00
_cell.angle_gamma   90.00
#
_symmetry.space_group_name_H-M   'P 1'
#
loop_
_entity.id
_entity.type
_entity.pdbx_description
1 polymer ?
#
loop_
_entity_poly.entity_id
_entity_poly.type
_entity_poly.pdbx_seq_one_letter_code
_entity_poly.pdbx_strand_id
1 'polypeptide(L)'
;MAFVVLANGRCQDGRCVCDPGYTGDGYNESRSRGCYCKFCNFIGFIVKLCGNVQCHQYATCDRGQCRCVTGYDGDGYSDCRPVTEG
;
A
#
# COMPACT_ATOMS: atom_id res chain seq x y z
N MET A 1 8.49 17.79 -14.39
CA MET A 1 9.64 16.96 -13.99
C MET A 1 9.27 16.28 -12.69
N ALA A 2 9.21 14.95 -12.65
CA ALA A 2 9.01 14.19 -11.43
C ALA A 2 9.87 12.92 -11.54
N PHE A 3 10.94 12.87 -10.75
CA PHE A 3 11.87 11.76 -10.65
C PHE A 3 11.73 11.19 -9.24
N VAL A 4 11.22 9.96 -9.12
CA VAL A 4 11.50 9.11 -7.95
C VAL A 4 11.75 7.70 -8.48
N VAL A 5 12.99 7.26 -8.33
CA VAL A 5 13.53 5.94 -8.72
C VAL A 5 13.88 5.22 -7.42
N LEU A 6 13.35 4.01 -7.21
CA LEU A 6 13.74 3.15 -6.08
C LEU A 6 13.93 1.72 -6.57
N ALA A 7 15.20 1.30 -6.59
CA ALA A 7 15.76 -0.01 -6.95
C ALA A 7 15.62 -0.46 -8.43
N ASN A 8 16.67 -0.17 -9.21
CA ASN A 8 17.05 -0.85 -10.45
C ASN A 8 16.08 -0.76 -11.65
N GLY A 9 15.33 0.34 -11.75
CA GLY A 9 14.45 0.62 -12.87
C GLY A 9 14.21 2.12 -13.08
N ARG A 10 13.76 2.47 -14.29
CA ARG A 10 13.47 3.84 -14.74
C ARG A 10 12.03 3.96 -15.24
N CYS A 11 11.35 5.06 -14.93
CA CYS A 11 10.01 5.34 -15.45
C CYS A 11 10.11 6.02 -16.82
N GLN A 12 9.61 5.37 -17.87
CA GLN A 12 9.60 5.87 -19.23
C GLN A 12 8.18 5.76 -19.80
N ASP A 13 7.59 6.88 -20.21
CA ASP A 13 6.23 6.94 -20.77
C ASP A 13 5.13 6.33 -19.86
N GLY A 14 5.28 6.47 -18.54
CA GLY A 14 4.35 5.86 -17.58
C GLY A 14 4.50 4.34 -17.43
N ARG A 15 5.54 3.75 -18.01
CA ARG A 15 5.89 2.35 -17.81
C ARG A 15 7.20 2.22 -17.05
N CYS A 16 7.24 1.28 -16.11
CA CYS A 16 8.49 0.90 -15.47
C CYS A 16 9.34 0.07 -16.44
N VAL A 17 10.57 0.52 -16.69
CA VAL A 17 11.58 -0.17 -17.50
C VAL A 17 12.73 -0.56 -16.59
N CYS A 18 13.09 -1.84 -16.57
CA CYS A 18 14.14 -2.34 -15.70
C CYS A 18 15.53 -2.08 -16.26
N ASP A 19 16.48 -1.80 -15.36
CA ASP A 19 17.88 -1.72 -15.74
C ASP A 19 18.43 -3.11 -16.10
N PRO A 20 19.46 -3.19 -16.96
CA PRO A 20 20.05 -4.46 -17.37
C PRO A 20 20.46 -5.32 -16.16
N GLY A 21 20.07 -6.60 -16.18
CA GLY A 21 20.35 -7.54 -15.08
C GLY A 21 19.27 -7.63 -14.01
N TYR A 22 18.21 -6.80 -14.11
CA TYR A 22 17.05 -6.83 -13.22
C TYR A 22 15.80 -7.28 -13.98
N THR A 23 14.92 -7.99 -13.28
CA THR A 23 13.69 -8.57 -13.85
C THR A 23 12.57 -8.44 -12.84
N GLY A 24 11.34 -8.20 -13.28
CA GLY A 24 10.19 -7.97 -12.41
C GLY A 24 8.98 -7.50 -13.20
N ASP A 25 7.81 -7.45 -12.54
CA ASP A 25 6.56 -6.96 -13.12
C ASP A 25 6.43 -5.43 -13.03
N GLY A 26 7.34 -4.76 -12.32
CA GLY A 26 7.35 -3.31 -12.18
C GLY A 26 6.48 -2.77 -11.04
N TYR A 27 5.67 -3.63 -10.41
CA TYR A 27 4.62 -3.24 -9.46
C TYR A 27 4.76 -3.85 -8.06
N ASN A 28 5.57 -4.92 -7.89
CA ASN A 28 5.74 -5.60 -6.60
C ASN A 28 7.21 -5.70 -6.16
N GLU A 29 7.47 -5.63 -4.85
CA GLU A 29 8.81 -5.53 -4.25
C GLU A 29 9.47 -6.89 -3.90
N SER A 30 9.01 -8.00 -4.49
CA SER A 30 9.23 -9.33 -3.87
C SER A 30 10.46 -10.14 -4.29
N ARG A 31 11.52 -9.61 -4.93
CA ARG A 31 12.74 -10.43 -5.20
C ARG A 31 14.07 -9.65 -5.13
N SER A 32 15.13 -10.36 -4.76
CA SER A 32 16.52 -9.86 -4.66
C SER A 32 17.13 -9.31 -5.97
N ARG A 33 16.51 -9.59 -7.13
CA ARG A 33 16.82 -8.99 -8.46
C ARG A 33 15.58 -8.35 -9.10
N GLY A 34 14.60 -8.01 -8.27
CA GLY A 34 13.36 -7.33 -8.63
C GLY A 34 13.64 -5.89 -9.04
N CYS A 35 13.12 -5.50 -10.19
CA CYS A 35 12.98 -4.08 -10.54
C CYS A 35 11.51 -3.70 -10.39
N TYR A 36 11.27 -2.57 -9.75
CA TYR A 36 9.94 -2.03 -9.58
C TYR A 36 10.01 -0.51 -9.51
N CYS A 37 8.96 0.18 -9.99
CA CYS A 37 8.93 1.63 -9.97
C CYS A 37 7.82 2.08 -9.02
N LYS A 38 8.19 2.59 -7.85
CA LYS A 38 7.22 3.34 -7.03
C LYS A 38 6.81 4.59 -7.80
N PHE A 39 5.50 4.77 -8.00
CA PHE A 39 4.89 5.99 -8.57
C PHE A 39 5.07 6.24 -10.09
N CYS A 40 5.40 5.22 -10.90
CA CYS A 40 5.37 5.37 -12.36
C CYS A 40 3.91 5.37 -12.88
N ASN A 41 3.49 6.43 -13.58
CA ASN A 41 2.09 6.70 -13.99
C ASN A 41 1.09 6.88 -12.82
N PHE A 42 1.50 7.46 -11.69
CA PHE A 42 0.59 7.60 -10.56
C PHE A 42 -0.20 8.92 -10.59
N ILE A 43 -1.36 8.91 -11.25
CA ILE A 43 -2.53 9.75 -10.87
C ILE A 43 -3.21 9.13 -9.61
N GLY A 44 -2.47 8.44 -8.73
CA GLY A 44 -3.05 7.79 -7.56
C GLY A 44 -3.05 8.67 -6.31
N PHE A 45 -2.92 9.98 -6.47
CA PHE A 45 -3.10 10.94 -5.37
C PHE A 45 -4.58 11.23 -5.06
N ILE A 46 -5.53 10.60 -5.75
CA ILE A 46 -6.95 10.61 -5.32
C ILE A 46 -7.22 9.37 -4.46
N VAL A 47 -6.60 9.39 -3.28
CA VAL A 47 -7.11 8.86 -2.01
C VAL A 47 -7.93 7.56 -2.09
N LYS A 48 -7.27 6.39 -2.23
CA LYS A 48 -7.81 5.24 -1.51
C LYS A 48 -7.45 5.45 -0.05
N LEU A 49 -8.40 6.01 0.68
CA LEU A 49 -8.32 6.31 2.10
C LEU A 49 -7.68 5.14 2.91
N CYS A 50 -7.91 3.88 2.54
CA CYS A 50 -7.18 2.72 3.08
C CYS A 50 -6.46 1.86 2.02
N GLY A 51 -5.82 2.50 1.03
CA GLY A 51 -5.31 1.87 -0.21
C GLY A 51 -4.58 0.54 -0.07
N ASN A 52 -3.63 0.44 0.86
CA ASN A 52 -2.91 -0.80 1.21
C ASN A 52 -2.95 -1.08 2.72
N VAL A 53 -3.85 -0.41 3.45
CA VAL A 53 -3.90 -0.52 4.91
C VAL A 53 -4.65 -1.81 5.25
N GLN A 54 -3.94 -2.77 5.82
CA GLN A 54 -4.55 -3.96 6.41
C GLN A 54 -5.04 -3.61 7.82
N CYS A 55 -6.34 -3.32 7.95
CA CYS A 55 -6.98 -3.14 9.25
C CYS A 55 -7.03 -4.47 10.02
N HIS A 56 -7.23 -4.39 11.33
CA HIS A 56 -7.47 -5.58 12.15
C HIS A 56 -8.70 -6.35 11.63
N GLN A 57 -8.75 -7.66 11.83
CA GLN A 57 -9.83 -8.52 11.31
C GLN A 57 -11.25 -8.12 11.76
N TYR A 58 -11.36 -7.38 12.87
CA TYR A 58 -12.61 -6.81 13.40
C TYR A 58 -12.68 -5.29 13.24
N ALA A 59 -12.04 -4.74 12.22
CA ALA A 59 -12.07 -3.33 11.89
C ALA A 59 -12.43 -3.09 10.41
N THR A 60 -13.10 -1.97 10.16
CA THR A 60 -13.43 -1.50 8.81
C THR A 60 -12.71 -0.20 8.51
N CYS A 61 -12.41 0.04 7.24
CA CYS A 61 -11.92 1.34 6.81
C CYS A 61 -13.08 2.34 6.76
N ASP A 62 -12.98 3.44 7.50
CA ASP A 62 -13.84 4.61 7.36
C ASP A 62 -12.98 5.87 7.23
N ARG A 63 -13.17 6.63 6.14
CA ARG A 63 -12.46 7.90 5.89
C ARG A 63 -10.94 7.84 6.10
N GLY A 64 -10.35 6.69 5.82
CA GLY A 64 -8.89 6.49 5.80
C GLY A 64 -8.27 6.12 7.12
N GLN A 65 -9.13 5.78 8.07
CA GLN A 65 -8.74 5.25 9.35
C GLN A 65 -9.44 3.90 9.54
N CYS A 66 -8.71 2.94 10.10
CA CYS A 66 -9.33 1.70 10.53
C CYS A 66 -10.12 1.98 11.81
N ARG A 67 -11.40 1.60 11.82
CA ARG A 67 -12.28 1.73 12.98
C ARG A 67 -12.85 0.36 13.32
N CYS A 68 -12.81 -0.03 14.59
CA CYS A 68 -13.39 -1.30 15.03
C CYS A 68 -14.89 -1.38 14.66
N VAL A 69 -15.34 -2.58 14.30
CA VAL A 69 -16.76 -2.84 14.02
C VAL A 69 -17.59 -2.73 15.29
N THR A 70 -18.91 -2.53 15.14
CA THR A 70 -19.83 -2.42 16.28
C THR A 70 -19.69 -3.62 17.22
N GLY A 71 -19.56 -3.36 18.53
CA GLY A 71 -19.32 -4.39 19.54
C GLY A 71 -17.83 -4.66 19.83
N TYR A 72 -16.92 -3.90 19.22
CA TYR A 72 -15.48 -3.96 19.50
C TYR A 72 -14.91 -2.57 19.79
N ASP A 73 -13.91 -2.50 20.67
CA ASP A 73 -13.16 -1.29 21.00
C ASP A 73 -11.65 -1.52 20.88
N GLY A 74 -10.90 -0.46 20.55
CA GLY A 74 -9.46 -0.53 20.31
C GLY A 74 -8.97 0.49 19.26
N ASP A 75 -7.79 0.23 18.69
CA ASP A 75 -7.12 1.14 17.74
C ASP A 75 -7.60 0.97 16.28
N GLY A 76 -8.28 -0.13 15.95
CA GLY A 76 -8.72 -0.46 14.60
C GLY A 76 -7.64 -1.05 13.68
N TYR A 77 -6.35 -0.85 13.96
CA TYR A 77 -5.25 -1.29 13.10
C TYR A 77 -4.71 -2.67 13.51
N SER A 78 -4.53 -2.87 14.81
CA SER A 78 -3.89 -4.05 15.38
C SER A 78 -4.71 -4.64 16.53
N ASP A 79 -5.58 -3.86 17.14
CA ASP A 79 -6.32 -4.21 18.34
C ASP A 79 -7.78 -3.78 18.17
N CYS A 80 -8.66 -4.78 18.13
CA CYS A 80 -10.08 -4.62 18.37
C CYS A 80 -10.51 -5.76 19.27
N ARG A 81 -10.96 -5.43 20.48
CA ARG A 81 -11.41 -6.40 21.49
C ARG A 81 -12.90 -6.26 21.69
N PRO A 82 -13.64 -7.35 21.93
CA PRO A 82 -15.06 -7.27 22.19
C PRO A 82 -15.29 -6.39 23.42
N VAL A 83 -16.19 -5.42 23.31
CA VAL A 83 -16.65 -4.67 24.48
C VAL A 83 -17.48 -5.63 25.31
N THR A 84 -16.91 -6.09 26.42
CA THR A 84 -17.67 -6.75 27.46
C THR A 84 -18.56 -5.70 28.10
N GLU A 85 -19.85 -5.73 27.78
CA GLU A 85 -20.88 -5.01 28.53
C GLU A 85 -20.84 -5.52 29.97
N GLY A 86 -20.26 -4.71 30.86
CA GLY A 86 -20.25 -4.94 32.30
C GLY A 86 -21.42 -4.23 32.97
#